data_AF-K0TCT6-F1
#
_entry.id   AF-K0TCT6-F1
#
_cell.length_a   1.000
_cell.length_b   1.000
_cell.length_c   1.000
_cell.angle_alpha   90.00
_cell.angle_beta   90.00
_cell.angle_gamma   90.00
#
_symmetry.space_group_name_H-M   'P 1'
#
loop_
_entity.id
_entity.type
_entity.pdbx_description
1 polymer ?
#
loop_
_entity_poly.entity_id
_entity_poly.type
_entity_poly.pdbx_seq_one_letter_code
_entity_poly.pdbx_strand_id
1 'polypeptide(L)'
;MRYNSRALIPYAQALLRLPAHIQQLDMESNGKRINKFGVEIDYPVGEVDFGEPGTNSQHSFFQLIHQGQTIPVDFLGFVQSQHDLLMDNEKLSSHDELMANFFAQPDALANGKTVEEVRAEGCPEDLILHKVFDGNRPSSSLLFPQLSAYVTGQILSLYEHRTAVQGFIWDLNSFDQWGVELGKKLALDIKEHLMEARNNEIGDYEIAADNAATSRILNYYVENSADAVRGDSSSNPVSSVATSVTRKTHMDHFPPQHHDLGGHGGRLS
;
A
#
# COMPACT_ATOMS: atom_id res chain seq x y z
N MET A 1 -17.08 -15.53 11.11
CA MET A 1 -16.52 -14.26 11.63
C MET A 1 -16.54 -13.24 10.50
N ARG A 2 -16.89 -11.98 10.78
CA ARG A 2 -16.95 -10.89 9.78
C ARG A 2 -15.73 -9.99 9.94
N TYR A 3 -14.56 -10.48 9.55
CA TYR A 3 -13.35 -9.65 9.47
C TYR A 3 -13.21 -9.17 8.03
N ASN A 4 -13.33 -7.87 7.80
CA ASN A 4 -13.37 -7.29 6.44
C ASN A 4 -12.05 -6.60 6.06
N SER A 5 -11.02 -6.76 6.88
CA SER A 5 -9.71 -6.16 6.66
C SER A 5 -8.63 -7.14 7.06
N ARG A 6 -7.47 -7.03 6.43
CA ARG A 6 -6.32 -7.88 6.69
C ARG A 6 -5.05 -7.03 6.66
N ALA A 7 -4.16 -7.29 7.61
CA ALA A 7 -2.89 -6.60 7.69
C ALA A 7 -1.75 -7.52 7.25
N LEU A 8 -0.93 -7.09 6.29
CA LEU A 8 0.31 -7.76 5.90
C LEU A 8 1.51 -7.03 6.48
N ILE A 9 2.21 -7.67 7.42
CA ILE A 9 3.29 -7.07 8.20
C ILE A 9 4.59 -7.84 7.97
N PRO A 10 5.39 -7.45 6.96
CA PRO A 10 6.72 -8.01 6.77
C PRO A 10 7.72 -7.38 7.76
N TYR A 11 8.35 -8.18 8.60
CA TYR A 11 9.53 -7.81 9.39
C TYR A 11 10.79 -7.83 8.51
N ALA A 12 10.73 -7.04 7.44
CA ALA A 12 11.82 -6.80 6.50
C ALA A 12 11.56 -5.49 5.75
N GLN A 13 12.41 -4.47 5.96
CA GLN A 13 12.27 -3.18 5.29
C GLN A 13 12.40 -3.30 3.76
N ALA A 14 13.15 -4.29 3.27
CA ALA A 14 13.25 -4.58 1.84
C ALA A 14 11.91 -4.94 1.17
N LEU A 15 10.89 -5.33 1.95
CA LEU A 15 9.53 -5.63 1.48
C LEU A 15 8.56 -4.45 1.67
N LEU A 16 9.05 -3.21 1.82
CA LEU A 16 8.22 -2.01 1.98
C LEU A 16 7.07 -1.88 0.96
N ARG A 17 7.29 -2.33 -0.28
CA ARG A 17 6.27 -2.23 -1.34
C ARG A 17 5.41 -3.48 -1.52
N LEU A 18 5.67 -4.55 -0.77
CA LEU A 18 4.89 -5.78 -0.85
C LEU A 18 3.41 -5.55 -0.45
N PRO A 19 3.08 -4.89 0.68
CA PRO A 19 1.67 -4.63 1.02
C PRO A 19 0.91 -3.86 -0.07
N ALA A 20 1.56 -2.91 -0.74
CA ALA A 20 0.96 -2.16 -1.85
C ALA A 20 0.71 -3.03 -3.10
N HIS A 21 1.58 -4.01 -3.36
CA HIS A 21 1.34 -4.99 -4.42
C HIS A 21 0.18 -5.93 -4.07
N ILE A 22 0.12 -6.43 -2.84
CA ILE A 22 -0.95 -7.32 -2.37
C ILE A 22 -2.31 -6.60 -2.35
N GLN A 23 -2.35 -5.32 -1.99
CA GLN A 23 -3.54 -4.47 -2.12
C GLN A 23 -4.14 -4.56 -3.52
N GLN A 24 -3.32 -4.32 -4.56
CA GLN A 24 -3.82 -4.43 -5.92
C GLN A 24 -4.23 -5.87 -6.24
N LEU A 25 -3.36 -6.83 -5.96
CA LEU A 25 -3.58 -8.24 -6.28
C LEU A 25 -4.90 -8.77 -5.74
N ASP A 26 -5.16 -8.64 -4.44
CA ASP A 26 -6.34 -9.26 -3.82
C ASP A 26 -7.59 -8.37 -3.98
N MET A 27 -7.48 -7.05 -3.75
CA MET A 27 -8.65 -6.16 -3.79
C MET A 27 -9.19 -5.98 -5.22
N GLU A 28 -8.33 -5.89 -6.25
CA GLU A 28 -8.78 -5.79 -7.65
C GLU A 28 -9.35 -7.13 -8.15
N SER A 29 -8.74 -8.25 -7.74
CA SER A 29 -9.21 -9.58 -8.11
C SER A 29 -10.53 -9.97 -7.45
N ASN A 30 -10.62 -9.84 -6.11
CA ASN A 30 -11.69 -10.43 -5.31
C ASN A 30 -12.70 -9.40 -4.77
N GLY A 31 -12.48 -8.09 -4.97
CA GLY A 31 -13.42 -7.02 -4.64
C GLY A 31 -14.63 -6.98 -5.59
N LYS A 32 -15.46 -8.03 -5.55
CA LYS A 32 -16.57 -8.26 -6.49
C LYS A 32 -17.92 -8.30 -5.77
N ARG A 33 -19.01 -8.02 -6.51
CA ARG A 33 -20.39 -8.13 -6.00
C ARG A 33 -21.25 -9.13 -6.76
N ILE A 34 -20.78 -9.60 -7.91
CA ILE A 34 -21.44 -10.56 -8.79
C ILE A 34 -20.53 -11.78 -8.88
N ASN A 35 -21.08 -12.98 -8.69
CA ASN A 35 -20.32 -14.23 -8.85
C ASN A 35 -20.13 -14.58 -10.34
N LYS A 36 -19.35 -15.62 -10.63
CA LYS A 36 -19.03 -16.07 -11.99
C LYS A 36 -20.25 -16.55 -12.80
N PHE A 37 -21.40 -16.74 -12.14
CA PHE A 37 -22.67 -17.12 -12.78
C PHE A 37 -23.57 -15.91 -13.07
N GLY A 38 -23.12 -14.68 -12.78
CA GLY A 38 -23.90 -13.47 -13.02
C GLY A 38 -24.93 -13.17 -11.92
N VAL A 39 -24.81 -13.80 -10.74
CA VAL A 39 -25.74 -13.61 -9.61
C VAL A 39 -25.11 -12.69 -8.57
N GLU A 40 -25.91 -11.78 -8.01
CA GLU A 40 -25.47 -10.91 -6.92
C GLU A 40 -25.22 -11.72 -5.63
N ILE A 41 -24.11 -11.40 -4.97
CA ILE A 41 -23.62 -12.12 -3.80
C ILE A 41 -24.22 -11.50 -2.52
N ASP A 42 -24.69 -12.33 -1.59
CA ASP A 42 -25.31 -11.91 -0.32
C ASP A 42 -24.39 -12.09 0.91
N TYR A 43 -23.14 -12.49 0.70
CA TYR A 43 -22.09 -12.62 1.72
C TYR A 43 -20.89 -11.70 1.44
N PRO A 44 -20.10 -11.32 2.48
CA PRO A 44 -18.88 -10.54 2.27
C PRO A 44 -17.85 -11.32 1.45
N VAL A 45 -17.26 -10.66 0.47
CA VAL A 45 -16.11 -11.15 -0.33
C VAL A 45 -15.10 -10.02 -0.49
N GLY A 46 -13.83 -10.40 -0.62
CA GLY A 46 -12.71 -9.45 -0.65
C GLY A 46 -12.48 -8.78 0.70
N GLU A 47 -11.22 -8.69 1.09
CA GLU A 47 -10.79 -7.94 2.26
C GLU A 47 -10.24 -6.56 1.84
N VAL A 48 -10.25 -5.60 2.77
CA VAL A 48 -9.41 -4.41 2.65
C VAL A 48 -8.02 -4.77 3.17
N ASP A 49 -7.10 -5.03 2.25
CA ASP A 49 -5.70 -5.27 2.58
C ASP A 49 -4.97 -3.96 2.85
N PHE A 50 -4.13 -3.96 3.88
CA PHE A 50 -3.20 -2.87 4.15
C PHE A 50 -1.98 -3.40 4.88
N GLY A 51 -0.94 -2.59 5.04
CA GLY A 51 0.24 -3.01 5.78
C GLY A 51 1.43 -2.09 5.58
N GLU A 52 2.38 -2.24 6.49
CA GLU A 52 3.68 -1.56 6.51
C GLU A 52 4.69 -2.51 7.16
N PRO A 53 5.99 -2.43 6.82
CA PRO A 53 7.00 -3.25 7.48
C PRO A 53 7.00 -3.09 9.00
N GLY A 54 7.32 -4.19 9.69
CA GLY A 54 7.72 -4.13 11.09
C GLY A 54 9.11 -3.52 11.22
N THR A 55 9.40 -2.70 12.24
CA THR A 55 8.53 -2.30 13.37
C THR A 55 7.72 -1.02 13.10
N ASN A 56 7.88 -0.37 11.94
CA ASN A 56 7.21 0.90 11.62
C ASN A 56 5.69 0.85 11.83
N SER A 57 5.06 -0.24 11.41
CA SER A 57 3.62 -0.48 11.59
C SER A 57 3.18 -0.46 13.06
N GLN A 58 4.04 -0.91 13.98
CA GLN A 58 3.76 -0.94 15.42
C GLN A 58 3.59 0.46 16.00
N HIS A 59 4.29 1.45 15.43
CA HIS A 59 4.21 2.85 15.83
C HIS A 59 3.18 3.66 15.04
N SER A 60 2.37 3.00 14.20
CA SER A 60 1.36 3.64 13.35
C SER A 60 -0.06 3.18 13.71
N PHE A 61 -0.40 1.91 13.44
CA PHE A 61 -1.78 1.43 13.53
C PHE A 61 -1.98 0.21 14.43
N PHE A 62 -0.93 -0.30 15.08
CA PHE A 62 -1.05 -1.45 15.99
C PHE A 62 -1.89 -1.17 17.23
N GLN A 63 -2.02 0.09 17.65
CA GLN A 63 -2.97 0.50 18.69
C GLN A 63 -4.40 0.03 18.35
N LEU A 64 -4.82 0.23 17.10
CA LEU A 64 -6.13 -0.21 16.63
C LEU A 64 -6.18 -1.73 16.48
N ILE A 65 -5.12 -2.37 16.00
CA ILE A 65 -5.08 -3.84 15.87
C ILE A 65 -5.21 -4.52 17.25
N HIS A 66 -4.60 -3.95 18.31
CA HIS A 66 -4.58 -4.53 19.65
C HIS A 66 -5.83 -4.25 20.49
N GLN A 67 -6.40 -3.05 20.43
CA GLN A 67 -7.51 -2.65 21.30
C GLN A 67 -8.77 -2.18 20.55
N GLY A 68 -8.66 -1.92 19.24
CA GLY A 68 -9.79 -1.57 18.38
C GLY A 68 -10.43 -2.80 17.72
N GLN A 69 -10.93 -2.60 16.51
CA GLN A 69 -11.52 -3.68 15.69
C GLN A 69 -10.52 -4.83 15.45
N THR A 70 -11.02 -6.06 15.43
CA THR A 70 -10.21 -7.24 15.14
C THR A 70 -9.82 -7.28 13.67
N ILE A 71 -8.52 -7.27 13.41
CA ILE A 71 -7.94 -7.36 12.06
C ILE A 71 -7.00 -8.56 12.05
N PRO A 72 -7.29 -9.63 11.30
CA PRO A 72 -6.35 -10.71 11.05
C PRO A 72 -5.02 -10.18 10.47
N VAL A 73 -3.90 -10.66 11.02
CA VAL A 73 -2.55 -10.22 10.63
C VAL A 73 -1.74 -11.36 10.03
N ASP A 74 -1.20 -11.17 8.84
CA ASP A 74 -0.19 -12.05 8.25
C ASP A 74 1.20 -11.44 8.50
N PHE A 75 1.99 -12.10 9.35
CA PHE A 75 3.36 -11.74 9.67
C PHE A 75 4.35 -12.50 8.79
N LEU A 76 5.27 -11.79 8.15
CA LEU A 76 6.39 -12.40 7.43
C LEU A 76 7.71 -12.07 8.13
N GLY A 77 8.51 -13.08 8.44
CA GLY A 77 9.82 -12.92 9.09
C GLY A 77 10.91 -13.69 8.34
N PHE A 78 12.17 -13.37 8.63
CA PHE A 78 13.33 -14.03 8.04
C PHE A 78 14.33 -14.44 9.10
N VAL A 79 14.94 -15.62 8.97
CA VAL A 79 15.97 -16.10 9.91
C VAL A 79 17.25 -15.27 9.77
N GLN A 80 17.60 -14.85 8.55
CA GLN A 80 18.80 -14.05 8.28
C GLN A 80 18.45 -12.68 7.68
N SER A 81 19.12 -11.64 8.18
CA SER A 81 19.11 -10.31 7.56
C SER A 81 19.87 -10.31 6.22
N GLN A 82 19.52 -9.37 5.35
CA GLN A 82 20.33 -9.01 4.19
C GLN A 82 21.54 -8.15 4.59
N HIS A 83 21.46 -7.47 5.73
CA HIS A 83 22.53 -6.65 6.30
C HIS A 83 22.36 -6.63 7.83
N ASP A 84 22.98 -7.60 8.52
CA ASP A 84 22.94 -7.65 9.99
C ASP A 84 24.06 -6.81 10.59
N LEU A 85 23.79 -6.21 11.75
CA LEU A 85 24.73 -5.36 12.48
C LEU A 85 24.72 -5.77 13.95
N LEU A 86 25.90 -5.98 14.52
CA LEU A 86 26.12 -6.15 15.95
C LEU A 86 27.21 -5.17 16.37
N MET A 87 26.85 -4.20 17.21
CA MET A 87 27.80 -3.21 17.73
C MET A 87 28.48 -3.75 18.99
N ASP A 88 29.74 -3.37 19.24
CA ASP A 88 30.57 -3.92 20.34
C ASP A 88 29.96 -3.81 21.75
N ASN A 89 29.07 -2.84 21.95
CA ASN A 89 28.39 -2.56 23.22
C ASN A 89 26.97 -3.16 23.31
N GLU A 90 26.50 -3.83 22.27
CA GLU A 90 25.16 -4.42 22.20
C GLU A 90 25.20 -5.93 22.45
N LYS A 91 24.12 -6.45 23.06
CA LYS A 91 24.00 -7.88 23.40
C LYS A 91 23.29 -8.70 22.32
N LEU A 92 22.56 -8.04 21.44
CA LEU A 92 21.76 -8.62 20.36
C LEU A 92 22.11 -7.93 19.06
N SER A 93 22.01 -8.64 17.94
CA SER A 93 22.14 -8.00 16.64
C SER A 93 20.88 -7.18 16.32
N SER A 94 21.00 -6.21 15.41
CA SER A 94 19.85 -5.43 14.94
C SER A 94 18.76 -6.32 14.33
N HIS A 95 19.15 -7.44 13.70
CA HIS A 95 18.16 -8.42 13.21
C HIS A 95 17.45 -9.15 14.33
N ASP A 96 18.16 -9.56 15.39
CA ASP A 96 17.52 -10.19 16.55
C ASP A 96 16.56 -9.23 17.28
N GLU A 97 16.90 -7.94 17.39
CA GLU A 97 15.97 -6.93 17.93
C GLU A 97 14.70 -6.78 17.09
N LEU A 98 14.84 -6.77 15.77
CA LEU A 98 13.69 -6.79 14.85
C LEU A 98 12.84 -8.04 15.04
N MET A 99 13.48 -9.22 15.12
CA MET A 99 12.79 -10.50 15.21
C MET A 99 12.18 -10.76 16.60
N ALA A 100 12.71 -10.18 17.68
CA ALA A 100 12.08 -10.19 19.00
C ALA A 100 10.64 -9.65 18.92
N ASN A 101 10.44 -8.60 18.11
CA ASN A 101 9.12 -8.05 17.88
C ASN A 101 8.24 -8.94 16.99
N PHE A 102 8.81 -9.59 15.95
CA PHE A 102 8.10 -10.56 15.12
C PHE A 102 7.47 -11.69 15.94
N PHE A 103 8.18 -12.18 16.95
CA PHE A 103 7.66 -13.23 17.85
C PHE A 103 6.68 -12.68 18.89
N ALA A 104 6.96 -11.50 19.47
CA ALA A 104 6.13 -10.94 20.54
C ALA A 104 4.73 -10.51 20.07
N GLN A 105 4.60 -9.97 18.86
CA GLN A 105 3.33 -9.39 18.40
C GLN A 105 2.20 -10.44 18.20
N PRO A 106 2.42 -11.59 17.54
CA PRO A 106 1.42 -12.67 17.48
C PRO A 106 0.97 -13.13 18.87
N ASP A 107 1.91 -13.30 19.81
CA ASP A 107 1.60 -13.75 21.17
C ASP A 107 0.77 -12.70 21.93
N ALA A 108 1.11 -11.41 21.79
CA ALA A 108 0.34 -10.32 22.38
C ALA A 108 -1.10 -10.26 21.81
N LEU A 109 -1.25 -10.47 20.49
CA LEU A 109 -2.57 -10.52 19.84
C LEU A 109 -3.40 -11.73 20.28
N ALA A 110 -2.77 -12.88 20.45
CA ALA A 110 -3.45 -14.11 20.85
C ALA A 110 -3.84 -14.09 22.32
N ASN A 111 -2.91 -13.74 23.21
CA ASN A 111 -3.06 -13.91 24.65
C ASN A 111 -3.66 -12.68 25.33
N GLY A 112 -3.40 -11.48 24.80
CA GLY A 112 -3.83 -10.24 25.45
C GLY A 112 -3.22 -10.06 26.85
N LYS A 113 -3.96 -9.35 27.69
CA LYS A 113 -3.60 -9.01 29.07
C LYS A 113 -4.84 -8.66 29.87
N THR A 114 -5.09 -9.44 30.91
CA THR A 114 -6.29 -9.38 31.76
C THR A 114 -6.27 -8.22 32.76
N VAL A 115 -7.44 -7.90 33.31
CA VAL A 115 -7.61 -6.91 34.39
C VAL A 115 -6.74 -7.26 35.60
N GLU A 116 -6.69 -8.55 35.96
CA GLU A 116 -5.92 -9.05 37.10
C GLU A 116 -4.43 -8.86 36.91
N GLU A 117 -3.91 -9.14 35.71
CA GLU A 117 -2.50 -8.93 35.36
C GLU A 117 -2.14 -7.44 35.38
N VAL A 118 -2.98 -6.58 34.80
CA VAL A 118 -2.79 -5.12 34.84
C VAL A 118 -2.81 -4.59 36.28
N ARG A 119 -3.71 -5.10 37.13
CA ARG A 119 -3.78 -4.73 38.54
C ARG A 119 -2.54 -5.20 39.31
N ALA A 120 -2.05 -6.41 39.03
CA ALA A 120 -0.85 -6.98 39.67
C ALA A 120 0.42 -6.17 39.36
N GLU A 121 0.46 -5.47 38.23
CA GLU A 121 1.54 -4.53 37.88
C GLU A 121 1.48 -3.18 38.63
N GLY A 122 0.51 -3.00 39.54
CA GLY A 122 0.35 -1.77 40.31
C GLY A 122 -0.27 -0.63 39.50
N CYS A 123 -1.03 -0.94 38.44
CA CYS A 123 -1.76 0.09 37.71
C CYS A 123 -2.85 0.72 38.60
N PRO A 124 -2.98 2.07 38.62
CA PRO A 124 -4.12 2.75 39.23
C PRO A 124 -5.45 2.22 38.69
N GLU A 125 -6.44 2.03 39.57
CA GLU A 125 -7.70 1.35 39.26
C GLU A 125 -8.48 2.02 38.13
N ASP A 126 -8.43 3.36 38.04
CA ASP A 126 -9.04 4.18 37.00
C ASP A 126 -8.40 3.99 35.61
N LEU A 127 -7.15 3.51 35.57
CA LEU A 127 -6.42 3.26 34.33
C LEU A 127 -6.43 1.79 33.88
N ILE A 128 -6.94 0.87 34.70
CA ILE A 128 -6.84 -0.57 34.41
C ILE A 128 -7.51 -0.91 33.08
N LEU A 129 -8.75 -0.48 32.87
CA LEU A 129 -9.50 -0.81 31.65
C LEU A 129 -8.85 -0.24 30.37
N HIS A 130 -8.08 0.84 30.48
CA HIS A 130 -7.33 1.41 29.35
C HIS A 130 -6.12 0.55 28.95
N LYS A 131 -5.63 -0.30 29.85
CA LYS A 131 -4.43 -1.15 29.65
C LYS A 131 -4.74 -2.63 29.50
N VAL A 132 -6.02 -3.01 29.49
CA VAL A 132 -6.47 -4.37 29.17
C VAL A 132 -6.31 -4.61 27.67
N PHE A 133 -5.90 -5.82 27.32
CA PHE A 133 -5.87 -6.31 25.95
C PHE A 133 -6.71 -7.58 25.90
N ASP A 134 -7.80 -7.57 25.14
CA ASP A 134 -8.76 -8.70 25.13
C ASP A 134 -8.18 -10.01 24.55
N GLY A 135 -7.05 -9.92 23.84
CA GLY A 135 -6.46 -11.06 23.13
C GLY A 135 -7.40 -11.61 22.06
N ASN A 136 -7.26 -12.90 21.74
CA ASN A 136 -8.09 -13.62 20.76
C ASN A 136 -8.18 -12.92 19.39
N ARG A 137 -7.09 -12.27 18.97
CA ARG A 137 -6.95 -11.61 17.67
C ARG A 137 -6.13 -12.52 16.74
N PRO A 138 -6.68 -12.96 15.60
CA PRO A 138 -6.06 -13.99 14.79
C PRO A 138 -4.83 -13.47 14.04
N SER A 139 -3.81 -14.31 13.91
CA SER A 139 -2.65 -14.03 13.07
C SER A 139 -2.07 -15.30 12.46
N SER A 140 -1.35 -15.15 11.35
CA SER A 140 -0.52 -16.19 10.73
C SER A 140 0.92 -15.71 10.68
N SER A 141 1.88 -16.57 11.02
CA SER A 141 3.31 -16.24 10.99
C SER A 141 4.04 -17.15 10.02
N LEU A 142 4.68 -16.56 9.01
CA LEU A 142 5.52 -17.26 8.04
C LEU A 142 6.98 -16.83 8.24
N LEU A 143 7.84 -17.80 8.55
CA LEU A 143 9.27 -17.57 8.77
C LEU A 143 10.07 -18.23 7.64
N PHE A 144 10.83 -17.42 6.91
CA PHE A 144 11.66 -17.87 5.78
C PHE A 144 13.16 -17.86 6.14
N PRO A 145 14.02 -18.62 5.44
CA PRO A 145 15.45 -18.65 5.76
C PRO A 145 16.15 -17.29 5.56
N GLN A 146 16.01 -16.68 4.39
CA GLN A 146 16.58 -15.38 4.04
C GLN A 146 15.82 -14.80 2.86
N LEU A 147 15.69 -13.47 2.79
CA LEU A 147 15.09 -12.80 1.64
C LEU A 147 16.05 -12.80 0.43
N SER A 148 16.03 -13.90 -0.31
CA SER A 148 16.70 -14.07 -1.61
C SER A 148 15.70 -13.94 -2.77
N ALA A 149 16.18 -13.77 -4.00
CA ALA A 149 15.31 -13.71 -5.19
C ALA A 149 14.39 -14.94 -5.32
N TYR A 150 14.88 -16.13 -4.95
CA TYR A 150 14.08 -17.35 -4.94
C TYR A 150 12.94 -17.28 -3.92
N VAL A 151 13.24 -16.87 -2.69
CA VAL A 151 12.23 -16.72 -1.62
C VAL A 151 11.24 -15.61 -1.94
N THR A 152 11.67 -14.51 -2.55
CA THR A 152 10.78 -13.48 -3.07
C THR A 152 9.79 -14.05 -4.08
N GLY A 153 10.24 -14.90 -5.01
CA GLY A 153 9.37 -15.61 -5.95
C GLY A 153 8.37 -16.53 -5.26
N GLN A 154 8.78 -17.23 -4.19
CA GLN A 154 7.88 -18.05 -3.38
C GLN A 154 6.81 -17.20 -2.67
N ILE A 155 7.19 -16.06 -2.09
CA ILE A 155 6.25 -15.14 -1.44
C ILE A 155 5.24 -14.62 -2.47
N LEU A 156 5.69 -14.18 -3.65
CA LEU A 156 4.80 -13.71 -4.70
C LEU A 156 3.79 -14.80 -5.11
N SER A 157 4.29 -15.98 -5.47
CA SER A 157 3.45 -17.11 -5.88
C SER A 157 2.47 -17.55 -4.79
N LEU A 158 2.87 -17.50 -3.51
CA LEU A 158 1.99 -17.80 -2.39
C LEU A 158 0.76 -16.87 -2.37
N TYR A 159 0.96 -15.56 -2.51
CA TYR A 159 -0.15 -14.61 -2.48
C TYR A 159 -0.98 -14.62 -3.77
N GLU A 160 -0.38 -14.84 -4.93
CA GLU A 160 -1.12 -15.05 -6.20
C GLU A 160 -2.06 -16.26 -6.10
N HIS A 161 -1.53 -17.39 -5.60
CA HIS A 161 -2.33 -18.59 -5.42
C HIS A 161 -3.36 -18.45 -4.31
N ARG A 162 -3.03 -17.80 -3.19
CA ARG A 162 -4.00 -17.47 -2.13
C ARG A 162 -5.19 -16.70 -2.72
N THR A 163 -4.91 -15.63 -3.45
CA THR A 163 -5.92 -14.75 -4.07
C THR A 163 -6.82 -15.54 -5.02
N ALA A 164 -6.23 -16.35 -5.91
CA ALA A 164 -6.99 -17.18 -6.85
C ALA A 164 -7.86 -18.22 -6.13
N VAL A 165 -7.32 -18.88 -5.11
CA VAL A 165 -8.05 -19.88 -4.31
C VAL A 165 -9.23 -19.24 -3.57
N GLN A 166 -9.05 -18.06 -2.96
CA GLN A 166 -10.15 -17.32 -2.34
C GLN A 166 -11.27 -17.02 -3.35
N GLY A 167 -10.91 -16.54 -4.54
CA GLY A 167 -11.85 -16.31 -5.62
C GLY A 167 -12.63 -17.57 -6.02
N PHE A 168 -11.94 -18.71 -6.16
CA PHE A 168 -12.60 -19.98 -6.47
C PHE A 168 -13.54 -20.46 -5.36
N ILE A 169 -13.16 -20.29 -4.09
CA ILE A 169 -14.01 -20.61 -2.94
C ILE A 169 -15.28 -19.77 -2.93
N TRP A 170 -15.20 -18.50 -3.33
CA TRP A 170 -16.33 -17.57 -3.39
C TRP A 170 -17.09 -17.58 -4.72
N ASP A 171 -16.76 -18.49 -5.64
CA ASP A 171 -17.31 -18.55 -6.99
C ASP A 171 -17.16 -17.22 -7.77
N LEU A 172 -16.08 -16.47 -7.56
CA LEU A 172 -15.79 -15.22 -8.26
C LEU A 172 -15.02 -15.44 -9.57
N ASN A 173 -15.02 -14.41 -10.42
CA ASN A 173 -13.99 -14.23 -11.43
C ASN A 173 -12.90 -13.30 -10.91
N SER A 174 -11.75 -13.85 -10.50
CA SER A 174 -10.62 -13.06 -9.96
C SER A 174 -9.79 -12.34 -11.03
N PHE A 175 -10.13 -12.50 -12.31
CA PHE A 175 -9.28 -12.08 -13.43
C PHE A 175 -9.88 -10.94 -14.28
N ASP A 176 -11.04 -10.40 -13.89
CA ASP A 176 -11.62 -9.20 -14.48
C ASP A 176 -11.58 -7.99 -13.54
N GLN A 177 -11.78 -6.79 -14.08
CA GLN A 177 -11.72 -5.53 -13.34
C GLN A 177 -12.70 -4.48 -13.87
N TRP A 178 -13.93 -4.86 -14.20
CA TRP A 178 -14.93 -3.96 -14.80
C TRP A 178 -15.23 -2.68 -13.98
N GLY A 179 -15.02 -2.73 -12.66
CA GLY A 179 -15.28 -1.61 -11.75
C GLY A 179 -14.46 -0.34 -12.04
N VAL A 180 -13.34 -0.43 -12.76
CA VAL A 180 -12.47 0.73 -13.04
C VAL A 180 -12.90 1.54 -14.26
N GLU A 181 -13.79 1.01 -15.11
CA GLU A 181 -14.10 1.60 -16.41
C GLU A 181 -14.95 2.88 -16.33
N LEU A 182 -15.85 2.97 -15.34
CA LEU A 182 -16.70 4.15 -15.16
C LEU A 182 -15.87 5.41 -14.85
N GLY A 183 -14.88 5.28 -13.96
CA GLY A 183 -14.00 6.40 -13.58
C GLY A 183 -13.16 6.90 -14.75
N LYS A 184 -12.66 5.99 -15.60
CA LYS A 184 -11.90 6.35 -16.81
C LYS A 184 -12.76 7.14 -17.79
N LYS A 185 -14.01 6.72 -18.01
CA LYS A 185 -14.94 7.43 -18.90
C LYS A 185 -15.24 8.84 -18.39
N LEU A 186 -15.61 8.96 -17.12
CA LEU A 186 -15.91 10.27 -16.52
C LEU A 186 -14.68 11.21 -16.55
N ALA A 187 -13.47 10.68 -16.38
CA ALA A 187 -12.26 11.48 -16.47
C ALA A 187 -12.02 12.03 -17.90
N LEU A 188 -12.41 11.30 -18.95
CA LEU A 188 -12.35 11.80 -20.32
C LEU A 188 -13.34 12.95 -20.53
N ASP A 189 -14.58 12.81 -20.05
CA ASP A 189 -15.60 13.86 -20.14
C ASP A 189 -15.12 15.15 -19.42
N ILE A 190 -14.56 15.03 -18.21
CA ILE A 190 -13.99 16.17 -17.49
C ILE A 190 -12.80 16.79 -18.23
N LYS A 191 -11.96 15.97 -18.88
CA LYS A 191 -10.84 16.48 -19.67
C LYS A 191 -11.32 17.33 -20.85
N GLU A 192 -12.40 16.93 -21.52
CA GLU A 192 -13.00 17.72 -22.60
C GLU A 192 -13.52 19.07 -22.10
N HIS A 193 -14.27 19.09 -21.00
CA HIS A 193 -14.71 20.34 -20.36
C HIS A 193 -13.55 21.27 -19.99
N LEU A 194 -12.46 20.72 -19.44
CA LEU A 194 -11.27 21.51 -19.12
C LEU A 194 -10.59 22.05 -20.38
N MET A 195 -10.51 21.27 -21.45
CA MET A 195 -9.94 21.73 -22.72
C MET A 195 -10.76 22.87 -23.32
N GLU A 196 -12.09 22.76 -23.33
CA GLU A 196 -12.98 23.81 -23.80
C GLU A 196 -12.85 25.10 -22.97
N ALA A 197 -12.87 24.97 -21.63
CA ALA A 197 -12.72 26.10 -20.72
C ALA A 197 -11.39 26.84 -20.91
N ARG A 198 -10.31 26.11 -21.19
CA ARG A 198 -8.96 26.69 -21.38
C ARG A 198 -8.76 27.33 -22.74
N ASN A 199 -9.42 26.80 -23.77
CA ASN A 199 -9.34 27.33 -25.13
C ASN A 199 -10.33 28.49 -25.37
N ASN A 200 -11.25 28.75 -24.43
CA ASN A 200 -12.17 29.87 -24.56
C ASN A 200 -11.47 31.21 -24.27
N GLU A 201 -11.20 31.96 -25.34
CA GLU A 201 -10.54 33.28 -25.28
C GLU A 201 -11.36 34.36 -24.56
N ILE A 202 -12.69 34.17 -24.47
CA ILE A 202 -13.64 35.18 -23.97
C ILE A 202 -13.77 35.15 -22.44
N GLY A 203 -13.29 34.10 -21.78
CA GLY A 203 -13.20 34.03 -20.30
C GLY A 203 -14.52 33.84 -19.56
N ASP A 204 -15.63 33.64 -20.27
CA ASP A 204 -17.00 33.47 -19.72
C ASP A 204 -17.51 32.03 -19.90
N TYR A 205 -16.60 31.04 -19.87
CA TYR A 205 -16.99 29.64 -20.02
C TYR A 205 -17.33 29.05 -18.65
N GLU A 206 -18.61 28.74 -18.44
CA GLU A 206 -19.07 27.98 -17.29
C GLU A 206 -19.11 26.48 -17.62
N ILE A 207 -18.32 25.68 -16.91
CA ILE A 207 -18.40 24.22 -16.97
C ILE A 207 -19.67 23.75 -16.26
N ALA A 208 -20.56 23.10 -17.01
CA ALA A 208 -21.74 22.41 -16.48
C ALA A 208 -21.53 20.89 -16.55
N ALA A 209 -21.01 20.30 -15.48
CA ALA A 209 -20.97 18.85 -15.31
C ALA A 209 -22.33 18.31 -14.82
N ASP A 210 -22.53 16.99 -14.95
CA ASP A 210 -23.78 16.31 -14.53
C ASP A 210 -24.18 16.54 -13.06
N ASN A 211 -23.20 16.79 -12.19
CA ASN A 211 -23.42 17.10 -10.78
C ASN A 211 -23.05 18.56 -10.49
N ALA A 212 -24.00 19.32 -9.93
CA ALA A 212 -23.80 20.73 -9.56
C ALA A 212 -22.61 20.98 -8.62
N ALA A 213 -22.26 20.04 -7.75
CA ALA A 213 -21.06 20.14 -6.91
C ALA A 213 -19.78 20.07 -7.75
N THR A 214 -19.74 19.17 -8.73
CA THR A 214 -18.63 19.03 -9.68
C THR A 214 -18.48 20.29 -10.51
N SER A 215 -19.58 20.83 -11.04
CA SER A 215 -19.59 22.09 -11.79
C SER A 215 -18.98 23.23 -10.97
N ARG A 216 -19.43 23.41 -9.71
CA ARG A 216 -18.89 24.47 -8.82
C ARG A 216 -17.39 24.34 -8.59
N ILE A 217 -16.89 23.14 -8.31
CA ILE A 217 -15.46 22.94 -8.03
C ILE A 217 -14.64 23.06 -9.32
N LEU A 218 -15.14 22.60 -10.46
CA LEU A 218 -14.45 22.73 -11.74
C LEU A 218 -14.34 24.19 -12.17
N ASN A 219 -15.41 24.97 -12.05
CA ASN A 219 -15.36 26.41 -12.33
C ASN A 219 -14.39 27.12 -11.40
N TYR A 220 -14.46 26.87 -10.09
CA TYR A 220 -13.49 27.41 -9.15
C TYR A 220 -12.05 27.01 -9.51
N TYR A 221 -11.80 25.74 -9.84
CA TYR A 221 -10.49 25.29 -10.28
C TYR A 221 -10.04 26.05 -11.53
N VAL A 222 -10.90 26.18 -12.55
CA VAL A 222 -10.59 26.86 -13.80
C VAL A 222 -10.25 28.33 -13.58
N GLU A 223 -11.08 29.06 -12.84
CA GLU A 223 -10.89 30.48 -12.51
C GLU A 223 -9.59 30.75 -11.76
N ASN A 224 -9.16 29.81 -10.91
CA ASN A 224 -8.04 30.03 -9.98
C ASN A 224 -6.72 29.32 -10.39
N SER A 225 -6.63 28.71 -11.57
CA SER A 225 -5.43 27.97 -12.00
C SER A 225 -4.84 28.40 -13.36
N ALA A 226 -5.14 29.61 -13.83
CA ALA A 226 -4.64 30.10 -15.11
C ALA A 226 -3.15 30.52 -15.06
N ASP A 227 -2.26 29.62 -15.50
CA ASP A 227 -0.92 29.94 -16.08
C ASP A 227 -0.35 28.84 -17.01
N ALA A 228 -1.08 27.76 -17.32
CA ALA A 228 -0.49 26.64 -18.08
C ALA A 228 -0.54 26.77 -19.62
N VAL A 229 -1.12 27.84 -20.20
CA VAL A 229 -1.31 27.94 -21.67
C VAL A 229 -0.91 29.29 -22.29
N ARG A 230 -0.60 30.34 -21.52
CA ARG A 230 -0.21 31.63 -22.11
C ARG A 230 1.31 31.80 -22.08
N GLY A 231 1.98 31.26 -23.09
CA GLY A 231 3.26 31.81 -23.50
C GLY A 231 3.03 33.17 -24.15
N ASP A 232 2.96 34.25 -23.37
CA ASP A 232 3.47 35.54 -23.82
C ASP A 232 3.87 36.47 -22.67
N SER A 233 4.97 37.16 -22.95
CA SER A 233 5.66 38.20 -22.23
C SER A 233 4.80 39.43 -21.88
N SER A 234 4.61 39.73 -20.59
CA SER A 234 4.68 41.10 -20.02
C SER A 234 4.24 41.17 -18.54
N SER A 235 5.21 41.54 -17.69
CA SER A 235 5.11 42.29 -16.42
C SER A 235 3.82 42.26 -15.58
N ASN A 236 3.85 41.57 -14.43
CA ASN A 236 3.89 42.23 -13.11
C ASN A 236 4.14 41.23 -11.96
N PRO A 237 4.81 41.64 -10.86
CA PRO A 237 5.25 40.72 -9.81
C PRO A 237 4.21 40.60 -8.71
N VAL A 238 3.55 39.45 -8.62
CA VAL A 238 2.98 38.99 -7.35
C VAL A 238 3.67 37.67 -7.05
N SER A 239 4.35 37.63 -5.90
CA SER A 239 5.22 36.54 -5.49
C SER A 239 4.44 35.22 -5.41
N SER A 240 4.49 34.42 -6.47
CA SER A 240 4.21 32.99 -6.38
C SER A 240 5.48 32.31 -5.88
N VAL A 241 5.38 31.63 -4.75
CA VAL A 241 6.39 30.64 -4.35
C VAL A 241 6.22 29.49 -5.33
N ALA A 242 6.99 29.54 -6.41
CA ALA A 242 7.07 28.48 -7.40
C ALA A 242 7.49 27.19 -6.67
N THR A 243 6.55 26.26 -6.51
CA THR A 243 6.89 24.90 -6.13
C THR A 243 7.49 24.25 -7.38
N SER A 244 8.82 24.23 -7.48
CA SER A 244 9.50 23.56 -8.57
C SER A 244 9.30 22.05 -8.42
N VAL A 245 8.38 21.48 -9.19
CA VAL A 245 8.36 20.04 -9.44
C VAL A 245 9.52 19.74 -10.39
N THR A 246 10.67 19.34 -9.86
CA THR A 246 11.78 18.82 -10.65
C THR A 246 11.40 17.44 -11.18
N ARG A 247 10.73 17.42 -12.32
CA ARG A 247 10.54 16.22 -13.13
C ARG A 247 11.88 15.87 -13.79
N LYS A 248 12.78 15.19 -13.07
CA LYS A 248 13.89 14.45 -13.71
C LYS A 248 13.29 13.23 -14.41
N THR A 249 12.74 13.42 -15.61
CA THR A 249 12.52 12.32 -16.55
C THR A 249 13.89 11.89 -17.07
N HIS A 250 14.27 10.69 -16.68
CA HIS A 250 15.46 9.98 -17.12
C HIS A 250 15.26 9.50 -18.57
N MET A 251 15.61 10.33 -19.55
CA MET A 251 15.72 9.95 -20.97
C MET A 251 16.88 10.74 -21.57
N ASP A 252 18.05 10.10 -21.65
CA ASP A 252 19.05 10.25 -22.71
C ASP A 252 20.28 9.40 -22.33
N HIS A 253 20.17 8.08 -22.52
CA HIS A 253 21.31 7.22 -22.78
C HIS A 253 20.94 6.33 -23.97
N PHE A 254 21.40 6.72 -25.15
CA PHE A 254 21.43 5.82 -26.29
C PHE A 254 22.38 4.65 -25.97
N PRO A 255 22.02 3.40 -26.29
CA PRO A 255 22.94 2.28 -26.16
C PRO A 255 24.13 2.47 -27.13
N PRO A 256 25.36 2.07 -26.75
CA PRO A 256 26.52 2.22 -27.62
C PRO A 256 26.34 1.40 -28.91
N GLN A 257 26.36 2.10 -30.04
CA GLN A 257 26.34 1.52 -31.39
C GLN A 257 27.74 1.12 -31.84
N HIS A 258 28.40 0.19 -31.15
CA HIS A 258 29.56 -0.49 -31.72
C HIS A 258 29.68 -1.91 -31.18
N HIS A 259 29.39 -2.88 -32.04
CA HIS A 259 29.85 -4.26 -31.91
C HIS A 259 31.33 -4.30 -32.26
N ASP A 260 32.21 -4.40 -31.27
CA ASP A 260 33.59 -4.80 -31.47
C ASP A 260 33.72 -6.31 -31.18
N LEU A 261 33.49 -7.11 -32.22
CA LEU A 261 33.91 -8.50 -32.28
C LEU A 261 35.38 -8.54 -32.73
N GLY A 262 36.28 -8.27 -31.78
CA GLY A 262 37.72 -8.34 -31.97
C GLY A 262 38.37 -9.30 -30.99
N GLY A 263 38.32 -10.60 -31.28
CA GLY A 263 39.06 -11.59 -30.48
C GLY A 263 40.55 -11.50 -30.75
N HIS A 264 41.37 -11.37 -29.70
CA HIS A 264 42.75 -11.86 -29.69
C HIS A 264 43.31 -12.05 -28.26
N GLY A 265 43.56 -13.31 -27.90
CA GLY A 265 44.74 -13.76 -27.15
C GLY A 265 44.72 -13.65 -25.62
N GLY A 266 44.83 -14.79 -24.93
CA GLY A 266 45.45 -14.83 -23.59
C GLY A 266 44.94 -15.87 -22.60
N ARG A 267 45.39 -17.11 -22.79
CA ARG A 267 45.56 -18.22 -21.82
C ARG A 267 45.04 -18.04 -20.38
N LEU A 268 44.17 -18.98 -19.98
CA LEU A 268 44.00 -19.42 -18.60
C LEU A 268 45.02 -20.53 -18.30
N SER A 269 45.80 -20.33 -17.24
CA SER A 269 46.38 -21.37 -16.39
C SER A 269 45.79 -21.20 -15.00
#